data_AF-A0A3P7IDP8-F1
#
_entry.id   AF-A0A3P7IDP8-F1
#
_cell.length_a   1.000
_cell.length_b   1.000
_cell.length_c   1.000
_cell.angle_alpha   90.00
_cell.angle_beta   90.00
_cell.angle_gamma   90.00
#
_symmetry.space_group_name_H-M   'P 1'
#
loop_
_entity.id
_entity.type
_entity.pdbx_description
1 polymer ?
#
loop_
_entity_poly.entity_id
_entity_poly.type
_entity_poly.pdbx_seq_one_letter_code
_entity_poly.pdbx_strand_id
1 'polypeptide(L)'
;MLERLFTAKSFDPEHVLVSKFDGDKPLCTPDATQRDQLLAWVEGIKSQQLPAWLGLPNNAEKVLLTLRGEGMLRNLLKVSDDELAFTGDGEKEAKPQWMAQIGELAQQWLKLLPKDINRMRRTVDNIKDPLFRFFEREINLGAQLLRDIRHDLEEILSVCRAERKQSNETRALASALQKGVVPVDWLRYTVPKDVTVMDWVLDFSERVKQLARIGASDNLKREEVWLGGTFSPEAYVTATRQQVAQANTWSLEQLHLHVTIGRTDRLDVDSGGKTVVSTLHECALAGMELRGAESSGGNALRLSDEVKTSCDCVEFSWKQESPEGVRLPLYLYGDRRQLVTSLAFAVSPATAFYERGVALVANAALS
;
A
#
# COMPACT_ATOMS: atom_id res chain seq x y z
N MET A 1 10.88 8.67 21.45
CA MET A 1 12.12 8.08 22.01
C MET A 1 12.95 9.09 22.79
N LEU A 2 13.44 10.19 22.17
CA LEU A 2 14.27 11.18 22.89
C LEU A 2 13.57 11.78 24.12
N GLU A 3 12.31 12.21 23.96
CA GLU A 3 11.50 12.76 25.06
C GLU A 3 11.20 11.77 26.19
N ARG A 4 11.38 10.46 25.96
CA ARG A 4 11.18 9.42 26.98
C ARG A 4 12.49 9.11 27.71
N LEU A 5 13.57 8.96 26.96
CA LEU A 5 14.88 8.50 27.47
C LEU A 5 15.75 9.64 28.02
N PHE A 6 15.56 10.87 27.56
CA PHE A 6 16.34 12.03 28.01
C PHE A 6 15.47 12.96 28.86
N THR A 7 15.07 12.46 30.03
CA THR A 7 14.32 13.24 31.02
C THR A 7 15.04 13.24 32.36
N ALA A 8 14.72 14.19 33.24
CA ALA A 8 15.28 14.20 34.60
C ALA A 8 14.99 12.88 35.37
N LYS A 9 13.88 12.21 35.05
CA LYS A 9 13.51 10.91 35.64
C LYS A 9 14.47 9.80 35.24
N SER A 10 15.23 9.94 34.17
CA SER A 10 16.17 8.92 33.69
C SER A 10 17.44 8.82 34.55
N PHE A 11 17.60 9.72 35.53
CA PHE A 11 18.62 9.64 36.58
C PHE A 11 18.12 8.86 37.81
N ASP A 12 16.83 8.52 37.89
CA ASP A 12 16.29 7.74 39.01
C ASP A 12 16.62 6.26 38.81
N PRO A 13 17.18 5.55 39.79
CA PRO A 13 17.59 4.15 39.64
C PRO A 13 16.44 3.16 39.39
N GLU A 14 15.18 3.57 39.60
CA GLU A 14 13.99 2.79 39.24
C GLU A 14 13.34 3.22 37.91
N HIS A 15 14.00 4.06 37.11
CA HIS A 15 13.45 4.50 35.84
C HIS A 15 13.32 3.34 34.86
N VAL A 16 12.08 3.07 34.45
CA VAL A 16 11.77 1.96 33.55
C VAL A 16 12.17 2.32 32.11
N LEU A 17 13.22 1.66 31.61
CA LEU A 17 13.68 1.74 30.22
C LEU A 17 12.80 0.90 29.30
N VAL A 18 12.46 -0.31 29.72
CA VAL A 18 11.57 -1.24 29.00
C VAL A 18 10.46 -1.70 29.94
N SER A 19 9.23 -1.38 29.56
CA SER A 19 8.03 -1.80 30.28
C SER A 19 7.91 -3.32 30.37
N LYS A 20 7.29 -3.82 31.43
CA LYS A 20 7.00 -5.24 31.61
C LYS A 20 6.20 -5.79 30.42
N PHE A 21 6.66 -6.92 29.89
CA PHE A 21 5.94 -7.68 28.87
C PHE A 21 5.88 -9.15 29.29
N ASP A 22 4.69 -9.75 29.22
CA ASP A 22 4.41 -11.19 29.44
C ASP A 22 5.20 -11.88 30.58
N GLY A 23 4.99 -11.44 31.82
CA GLY A 23 5.57 -12.09 33.01
C GLY A 23 7.00 -11.66 33.37
N ASP A 24 7.75 -11.03 32.47
CA ASP A 24 9.12 -10.58 32.74
C ASP A 24 9.21 -9.38 33.70
N LYS A 25 10.39 -9.18 34.29
CA LYS A 25 10.66 -7.97 35.09
C LYS A 25 10.92 -6.79 34.15
N PRO A 26 10.40 -5.58 34.45
CA PRO A 26 10.75 -4.40 33.69
C PRO A 26 12.26 -4.16 33.73
N LEU A 27 12.83 -3.70 32.63
CA LEU A 27 14.24 -3.29 32.61
C LEU A 27 14.32 -1.85 33.08
N CYS A 28 15.03 -1.63 34.18
CA CYS A 28 15.27 -0.30 34.74
C CYS A 28 16.70 0.17 34.45
N THR A 29 16.92 1.48 34.55
CA THR A 29 18.25 2.08 34.55
C THR A 29 19.10 1.49 35.68
N PRO A 30 20.36 1.11 35.42
CA PRO A 30 21.24 0.64 36.48
C PRO A 30 21.64 1.79 37.41
N ASP A 31 21.70 1.51 38.71
CA ASP A 31 22.35 2.40 39.69
C ASP A 31 23.87 2.21 39.62
N ALA A 32 24.46 2.70 38.53
CA ALA A 32 25.87 2.51 38.22
C ALA A 32 26.52 3.86 37.92
N THR A 33 27.60 4.15 38.65
CA THR A 33 28.40 5.38 38.47
C THR A 33 29.72 5.11 37.75
N GLN A 34 30.17 3.84 37.72
CA GLN A 34 31.40 3.42 37.07
C GLN A 34 31.12 2.62 35.79
N ARG A 35 32.04 2.74 34.82
CA ARG A 35 31.96 2.04 33.54
C ARG A 35 31.82 0.52 33.71
N ASP A 36 32.59 -0.08 34.61
CA ASP A 36 32.61 -1.54 34.79
C ASP A 36 31.27 -2.07 35.34
N GLN A 37 30.61 -1.28 36.20
CA GLN A 37 29.27 -1.58 36.70
C GLN A 37 28.22 -1.54 35.57
N LEU A 38 28.33 -0.56 34.67
CA LEU A 38 27.48 -0.48 33.48
C LEU A 38 27.71 -1.66 32.53
N LEU A 39 28.97 -2.07 32.32
CA LEU A 39 29.32 -3.22 31.48
C LEU A 39 28.77 -4.53 32.08
N ALA A 40 28.96 -4.74 33.39
CA ALA A 40 28.41 -5.90 34.09
C ALA A 40 26.87 -5.94 34.02
N TRP A 41 26.20 -4.78 34.09
CA TRP A 41 24.76 -4.69 33.88
C TRP A 41 24.35 -5.08 32.45
N VAL A 42 25.05 -4.59 31.42
CA VAL A 42 24.80 -4.95 30.01
C VAL A 42 25.00 -6.45 29.79
N GLU A 43 26.06 -7.03 30.34
CA GLU A 43 26.34 -8.48 30.23
C GLU A 43 25.29 -9.34 30.94
N GLY A 44 24.64 -8.80 31.98
CA GLY A 44 23.54 -9.45 32.69
C GLY A 44 22.21 -9.49 31.92
N ILE A 45 22.07 -8.74 30.83
CA ILE A 45 20.86 -8.73 30.01
C ILE A 45 20.79 -10.02 29.18
N LYS A 46 19.83 -10.90 29.50
CA LYS A 46 19.62 -12.16 28.76
C LYS A 46 19.26 -11.90 27.30
N SER A 47 19.76 -12.76 26.41
CA SER A 47 19.84 -12.60 24.95
C SER A 47 18.53 -12.74 24.15
N GLN A 48 17.35 -12.56 24.76
CA GLN A 48 16.10 -12.44 24.01
C GLN A 48 15.64 -10.99 24.03
N GLN A 49 16.27 -10.19 23.18
CA GLN A 49 15.87 -8.81 22.90
C GLN A 49 14.63 -8.84 22.01
N LEU A 50 13.45 -8.94 22.63
CA LEU A 50 12.18 -8.92 21.93
C LEU A 50 11.92 -7.53 21.30
N PRO A 51 11.22 -7.43 20.17
CA PRO A 51 10.85 -6.15 19.57
C PRO A 51 10.11 -5.20 20.53
N ALA A 52 9.41 -5.74 21.54
CA ALA A 52 8.78 -4.96 22.62
C ALA A 52 9.74 -4.01 23.34
N TRP A 53 11.04 -4.31 23.37
CA TRP A 53 12.08 -3.42 23.95
C TRP A 53 12.20 -2.10 23.19
N LEU A 54 11.83 -2.11 21.90
CA LEU A 54 11.79 -0.94 21.02
C LEU A 54 10.40 -0.30 20.96
N GLY A 55 9.42 -0.79 21.73
CA GLY A 55 8.02 -0.36 21.65
C GLY A 55 7.22 -0.99 20.50
N LEU A 56 7.82 -1.95 19.77
CA LEU A 56 7.20 -2.68 18.67
C LEU A 56 6.36 -3.87 19.19
N PRO A 57 5.37 -4.37 18.42
CA PRO A 57 4.70 -5.62 18.78
C PRO A 57 5.70 -6.78 18.66
N ASN A 58 5.57 -7.82 19.49
CA ASN A 58 6.40 -9.04 19.31
C ASN A 58 6.13 -9.76 17.97
N ASN A 59 4.97 -9.53 17.37
CA ASN A 59 4.69 -9.99 16.01
C ASN A 59 5.58 -9.29 14.95
N ALA A 60 6.25 -8.18 15.26
CA ALA A 60 7.26 -7.60 14.37
C ALA A 60 8.46 -8.53 14.15
N GLU A 61 8.83 -9.35 15.14
CA GLU A 61 9.88 -10.36 14.95
C GLU A 61 9.41 -11.42 13.95
N LYS A 62 8.14 -11.85 14.06
CA LYS A 62 7.56 -12.79 13.08
C LYS A 62 7.59 -12.21 11.67
N VAL A 63 7.18 -10.95 11.50
CA VAL A 63 7.25 -10.26 10.20
C VAL A 63 8.68 -10.18 9.69
N LEU A 64 9.65 -9.83 10.53
CA LEU A 64 11.06 -9.76 10.17
C LEU A 64 11.60 -11.13 9.73
N LEU A 65 11.26 -12.19 10.46
CA LEU A 65 11.65 -13.56 10.14
C LEU A 65 11.01 -14.03 8.84
N THR A 66 9.73 -13.70 8.59
CA THR A 66 9.06 -13.97 7.31
C THR A 66 9.78 -13.27 6.16
N LEU A 67 10.06 -11.97 6.27
CA LEU A 67 10.79 -11.21 5.24
C LEU A 67 12.20 -11.77 4.99
N ARG A 68 12.90 -12.19 6.05
CA ARG A 68 14.21 -12.86 5.92
C ARG A 68 14.08 -14.22 5.23
N GLY A 69 13.04 -14.99 5.56
CA GLY A 69 12.74 -16.28 4.93
C GLY A 69 12.43 -16.13 3.43
N GLU A 70 11.57 -15.18 3.08
CA GLU A 70 11.26 -14.85 1.69
C GLU A 70 12.51 -14.38 0.92
N GLY A 71 13.33 -13.52 1.54
CA GLY A 71 14.62 -13.10 0.96
C GLY A 71 15.59 -14.26 0.75
N MET A 72 15.66 -15.19 1.70
CA MET A 72 16.48 -16.41 1.58
C MET A 72 15.99 -17.30 0.44
N LEU A 73 14.69 -17.57 0.33
CA LEU A 73 14.10 -18.36 -0.76
C LEU A 73 14.36 -17.72 -2.12
N ARG A 74 14.24 -16.39 -2.22
CA ARG A 74 14.54 -15.63 -3.44
C ARG A 74 16.01 -15.74 -3.84
N ASN A 75 16.92 -15.67 -2.87
CA ASN A 75 18.35 -15.83 -3.14
C ASN A 75 18.69 -17.28 -3.54
N LEU A 76 18.07 -18.28 -2.92
CA LEU A 76 18.23 -19.68 -3.32
C LEU A 76 17.76 -19.92 -4.77
N LEU A 77 16.62 -19.34 -5.17
CA LEU A 77 16.12 -19.45 -6.54
C LEU A 77 17.12 -18.88 -7.57
N LYS A 78 17.73 -17.73 -7.26
CA LYS A 78 18.76 -17.12 -8.13
C LYS A 78 19.98 -18.01 -8.29
N VAL A 79 20.40 -18.68 -7.21
CA VAL A 79 21.55 -19.60 -7.25
C VAL A 79 21.21 -20.88 -8.03
N SER A 80 19.99 -21.40 -7.91
CA SER A 80 19.58 -22.61 -8.66
C SER A 80 19.44 -22.37 -10.17
N ASP A 81 19.03 -21.18 -10.60
CA ASP A 81 18.96 -20.82 -12.02
C ASP A 81 20.35 -20.74 -12.66
N ASP A 82 21.37 -20.28 -11.92
CA ASP A 82 22.76 -20.22 -12.40
C ASP A 82 23.41 -21.62 -12.54
N GLU A 83 23.00 -22.61 -11.74
CA GLU A 83 23.46 -24.01 -11.89
C GLU A 83 22.80 -24.73 -13.08
N LEU A 84 21.56 -24.37 -13.45
CA LEU A 84 20.86 -24.93 -14.60
C LEU A 84 21.36 -24.38 -15.95
N ALA A 85 22.13 -23.29 -15.95
CA ALA A 85 22.74 -22.73 -17.15
C ALA A 85 23.95 -23.54 -17.69
N PHE A 86 24.34 -24.64 -17.02
CA PHE A 86 25.51 -25.47 -17.37
C PHE A 86 25.19 -26.87 -17.93
N THR A 87 23.93 -27.20 -18.24
CA THR A 87 23.62 -28.49 -18.87
C THR A 87 23.69 -28.41 -20.40
N GLY A 88 24.89 -28.74 -20.91
CA GLY A 88 25.18 -29.54 -22.10
C GLY A 88 24.30 -29.40 -23.36
N ASP A 89 24.95 -28.92 -24.42
CA ASP A 89 24.59 -29.09 -25.83
C ASP A 89 24.27 -30.57 -26.15
N GLY A 90 23.10 -30.88 -26.73
CA GLY A 90 22.79 -32.23 -27.21
C GLY A 90 21.31 -32.62 -27.38
N GLU A 91 20.84 -32.49 -28.62
CA GLU A 91 19.77 -33.26 -29.28
C GLU A 91 18.26 -32.98 -29.04
N LYS A 92 17.64 -32.67 -30.20
CA LYS A 92 16.22 -32.73 -30.65
C LYS A 92 15.31 -31.56 -30.32
N GLU A 93 14.61 -31.12 -31.38
CA GLU A 93 13.60 -30.07 -31.52
C GLU A 93 12.37 -30.25 -30.59
N ALA A 94 12.59 -30.38 -29.29
CA ALA A 94 11.55 -30.18 -28.30
C ALA A 94 11.54 -28.68 -27.97
N LYS A 95 10.37 -28.03 -28.10
CA LYS A 95 10.20 -26.65 -27.62
C LYS A 95 10.69 -26.57 -26.17
N PRO A 96 11.55 -25.61 -25.80
CA PRO A 96 12.02 -25.47 -24.44
C PRO A 96 10.84 -25.40 -23.45
N GLN A 97 10.93 -26.12 -22.34
CA GLN A 97 9.84 -26.21 -21.36
C GLN A 97 9.37 -24.83 -20.86
N TRP A 98 10.29 -23.86 -20.77
CA TRP A 98 9.98 -22.48 -20.39
C TRP A 98 8.99 -21.80 -21.37
N MET A 99 9.04 -22.12 -22.67
CA MET A 99 8.11 -21.54 -23.65
C MET A 99 6.68 -22.03 -23.43
N ALA A 100 6.52 -23.30 -23.05
CA ALA A 100 5.20 -23.85 -22.73
C ALA A 100 4.62 -23.18 -21.48
N GLN A 101 5.44 -23.00 -20.44
CA GLN A 101 5.04 -22.34 -19.19
C GLN A 101 4.68 -20.86 -19.42
N ILE A 102 5.53 -20.09 -20.10
CA ILE A 102 5.23 -18.68 -20.41
C ILE A 102 3.99 -18.57 -21.29
N GLY A 103 3.83 -19.47 -22.27
CA GLY A 103 2.64 -19.50 -23.11
C GLY A 103 1.36 -19.75 -22.32
N GLU A 104 1.38 -20.67 -21.35
CA GLU A 104 0.24 -20.92 -20.47
C GLU A 104 -0.07 -19.70 -19.59
N LEU A 105 0.95 -19.11 -18.95
CA LEU A 105 0.81 -17.91 -18.11
C LEU A 105 0.25 -16.72 -18.91
N ALA A 106 0.80 -16.45 -20.09
CA ALA A 106 0.33 -15.37 -20.95
C ALA A 106 -1.14 -15.57 -21.35
N GLN A 107 -1.55 -16.82 -21.65
CA GLN A 107 -2.93 -17.14 -21.96
C GLN A 107 -3.86 -16.96 -20.76
N GLN A 108 -3.43 -17.35 -19.55
CA GLN A 108 -4.19 -17.15 -18.32
C GLN A 108 -4.34 -15.67 -17.99
N TRP A 109 -3.26 -14.88 -18.07
CA TRP A 109 -3.29 -13.44 -17.83
C TRP A 109 -4.15 -12.70 -18.86
N LEU A 110 -4.11 -13.07 -20.15
CA LEU A 110 -5.00 -12.46 -21.15
C LEU A 110 -6.49 -12.71 -20.90
N LYS A 111 -6.84 -13.83 -20.25
CA LYS A 111 -8.21 -14.14 -19.80
C LYS A 111 -8.60 -13.35 -18.56
N LEU A 112 -7.64 -13.14 -17.65
CA LEU A 112 -7.85 -12.37 -16.42
C LEU A 112 -8.01 -10.87 -16.70
N LEU A 113 -7.18 -10.33 -17.59
CA LEU A 113 -7.16 -8.92 -17.93
C LEU A 113 -8.40 -8.56 -18.76
N PRO A 114 -9.10 -7.45 -18.44
CA PRO A 114 -10.14 -6.91 -19.31
C PRO A 114 -9.63 -6.66 -20.73
N LYS A 115 -10.53 -6.69 -21.73
CA LYS A 115 -10.16 -6.48 -23.14
C LYS A 115 -9.88 -5.01 -23.43
N ASP A 116 -10.70 -4.14 -22.87
CA ASP A 116 -10.66 -2.71 -23.03
C ASP A 116 -11.19 -1.99 -21.78
N ILE A 117 -10.98 -0.68 -21.75
CA ILE A 117 -11.52 0.22 -20.74
C ILE A 117 -12.28 1.31 -21.49
N ASN A 118 -13.54 1.52 -21.10
CA ASN A 118 -14.34 2.61 -21.63
C ASN A 118 -13.73 3.95 -21.23
N ARG A 119 -13.40 4.77 -22.23
CA ARG A 119 -12.90 6.13 -21.98
C ARG A 119 -14.04 7.06 -21.60
N MET A 120 -13.77 7.95 -20.66
CA MET A 120 -14.73 8.98 -20.27
C MET A 120 -15.00 9.94 -21.44
N ARG A 121 -16.26 10.37 -21.58
CA ARG A 121 -16.65 11.36 -22.59
C ARG A 121 -16.45 12.77 -22.05
N ARG A 122 -15.62 13.56 -22.74
CA ARG A 122 -15.41 14.98 -22.42
C ARG A 122 -16.63 15.81 -22.79
N THR A 123 -17.03 16.69 -21.87
CA THR A 123 -17.97 17.79 -22.12
C THR A 123 -17.39 19.09 -21.59
N VAL A 124 -17.96 20.22 -21.99
CA VAL A 124 -17.50 21.56 -21.54
C VAL A 124 -17.69 21.75 -20.03
N ASP A 125 -18.67 21.04 -19.46
CA ASP A 125 -19.00 21.16 -18.03
C ASP A 125 -18.16 20.23 -17.17
N ASN A 126 -17.97 18.96 -17.57
CA ASN A 126 -17.23 18.01 -16.75
C ASN A 126 -15.73 18.27 -16.70
N ILE A 127 -15.14 18.88 -17.75
CA ILE A 127 -13.71 19.20 -17.77
C ILE A 127 -13.32 20.27 -16.73
N LYS A 128 -14.29 21.03 -16.21
CA LYS A 128 -14.05 21.99 -15.12
C LYS A 128 -13.87 21.27 -13.78
N ASP A 129 -14.52 20.10 -13.60
CA ASP A 129 -14.44 19.30 -12.38
C ASP A 129 -13.02 18.69 -12.23
N PRO A 130 -12.29 19.03 -11.14
CA PRO A 130 -10.99 18.46 -10.83
C PRO A 130 -11.01 16.93 -10.72
N LEU A 131 -12.07 16.35 -10.17
CA LEU A 131 -12.19 14.91 -9.99
C LEU A 131 -12.37 14.20 -11.33
N PHE A 132 -13.17 14.76 -12.24
CA PHE A 132 -13.30 14.26 -13.60
C PHE A 132 -11.96 14.28 -14.33
N ARG A 133 -11.23 15.41 -14.30
CA ARG A 133 -9.92 15.53 -14.94
C ARG A 133 -8.91 14.52 -14.39
N PHE A 134 -8.95 14.27 -13.09
CA PHE A 134 -8.13 13.24 -12.46
C PHE A 134 -8.44 11.85 -13.02
N PHE A 135 -9.69 11.40 -12.93
CA PHE A 135 -10.06 10.05 -13.37
C PHE A 135 -9.90 9.84 -14.87
N GLU A 136 -10.18 10.86 -15.66
CA GLU A 136 -9.93 10.80 -17.10
C GLU A 136 -8.45 10.53 -17.41
N ARG A 137 -7.52 11.18 -16.70
CA ARG A 137 -6.09 10.95 -16.88
C ARG A 137 -5.71 9.53 -16.47
N GLU A 138 -6.21 9.06 -15.33
CA GLU A 138 -5.95 7.70 -14.83
C GLU A 138 -6.48 6.63 -15.80
N ILE A 139 -7.71 6.80 -16.30
CA ILE A 139 -8.33 5.87 -17.27
C ILE A 139 -7.56 5.87 -18.59
N ASN A 140 -7.11 7.03 -19.08
CA ASN A 140 -6.32 7.09 -20.30
C ASN A 140 -4.97 6.36 -20.14
N LEU A 141 -4.29 6.55 -19.00
CA LEU A 141 -3.04 5.86 -18.68
C LEU A 141 -3.26 4.35 -18.58
N GLY A 142 -4.26 3.91 -17.81
CA GLY A 142 -4.59 2.50 -17.62
C GLY A 142 -5.02 1.83 -18.93
N ALA A 143 -5.80 2.51 -19.76
CA ALA A 143 -6.21 1.99 -21.06
C ALA A 143 -5.02 1.83 -22.01
N GLN A 144 -4.04 2.75 -21.98
CA GLN A 144 -2.83 2.62 -22.78
C GLN A 144 -1.97 1.46 -22.28
N LEU A 145 -1.68 1.41 -20.98
CA LEU A 145 -0.88 0.35 -20.39
C LEU A 145 -1.52 -1.03 -20.61
N LEU A 146 -2.84 -1.15 -20.46
CA LEU A 146 -3.57 -2.39 -20.75
C LEU A 146 -3.39 -2.84 -22.21
N ARG A 147 -3.51 -1.93 -23.18
CA ARG A 147 -3.32 -2.27 -24.60
C ARG A 147 -1.91 -2.77 -24.85
N ASP A 148 -0.91 -2.10 -24.29
CA ASP A 148 0.50 -2.44 -24.49
C ASP A 148 0.81 -3.81 -23.87
N ILE A 149 0.35 -4.08 -22.64
CA ILE A 149 0.52 -5.40 -22.00
C ILE A 149 -0.18 -6.51 -22.78
N ARG A 150 -1.42 -6.27 -23.22
CA ARG A 150 -2.15 -7.28 -24.00
C ARG A 150 -1.43 -7.58 -25.31
N HIS A 151 -0.93 -6.54 -25.97
CA HIS A 151 -0.12 -6.69 -27.17
C HIS A 151 1.13 -7.52 -26.90
N ASP A 152 1.92 -7.18 -25.87
CA ASP A 152 3.12 -7.92 -25.47
C ASP A 152 2.83 -9.40 -25.18
N LEU A 153 1.72 -9.68 -24.48
CA LEU A 153 1.28 -11.05 -24.18
C LEU A 153 0.81 -11.82 -25.43
N GLU A 154 0.18 -11.14 -26.38
CA GLU A 154 -0.20 -11.74 -27.67
C GLU A 154 1.03 -12.01 -28.54
N GLU A 155 2.01 -11.11 -28.55
CA GLU A 155 3.26 -11.30 -29.29
C GLU A 155 4.08 -12.48 -28.76
N ILE A 156 4.23 -12.58 -27.43
CA ILE A 156 4.98 -13.69 -26.84
C ILE A 156 4.26 -15.03 -27.03
N LEU A 157 2.92 -15.05 -27.06
CA LEU A 157 2.15 -16.23 -27.41
C LEU A 157 2.41 -16.68 -28.85
N SER A 158 2.41 -15.76 -29.81
CA SER A 158 2.74 -16.08 -31.20
C SER A 158 4.18 -16.60 -31.35
N VAL A 159 5.13 -16.09 -30.56
CA VAL A 159 6.50 -16.65 -30.50
C VAL A 159 6.48 -18.07 -29.93
N CYS A 160 5.78 -18.33 -28.82
CA CYS A 160 5.66 -19.66 -28.22
C CYS A 160 4.97 -20.68 -29.16
N ARG A 161 4.07 -20.20 -30.02
CA ARG A 161 3.40 -21.01 -31.06
C ARG A 161 4.23 -21.22 -32.32
N ALA A 162 5.39 -20.56 -32.44
CA ALA A 162 6.22 -20.51 -33.64
C ALA A 162 5.54 -19.86 -34.86
N GLU A 163 4.55 -18.99 -34.62
CA GLU A 163 3.87 -18.18 -35.63
C GLU A 163 4.68 -16.92 -35.99
N ARG A 164 5.51 -16.44 -35.04
CA ARG A 164 6.41 -15.31 -35.23
C ARG A 164 7.83 -15.65 -34.78
N LYS A 165 8.81 -15.04 -35.44
CA LYS A 165 10.22 -15.10 -35.02
C LYS A 165 10.44 -14.24 -33.78
N GLN A 166 11.33 -14.69 -32.91
CA GLN A 166 11.72 -13.94 -31.72
C GLN A 166 12.49 -12.67 -32.10
N SER A 167 12.00 -11.53 -31.62
CA SER A 167 12.64 -10.21 -31.70
C SER A 167 13.47 -9.92 -30.44
N ASN A 168 14.13 -8.76 -30.39
CA ASN A 168 14.87 -8.35 -29.19
C ASN A 168 13.91 -8.01 -28.03
N GLU A 169 12.78 -7.38 -28.35
CA GLU A 169 11.73 -7.01 -27.40
C GLU A 169 11.11 -8.26 -26.77
N THR A 170 10.67 -9.22 -27.60
CA THR A 170 10.09 -10.48 -27.12
C THR A 170 11.11 -11.35 -26.36
N ARG A 171 12.42 -11.24 -26.66
CA ARG A 171 13.48 -11.88 -25.86
C ARG A 171 13.63 -11.24 -24.48
N ALA A 172 13.62 -9.91 -24.41
CA ALA A 172 13.68 -9.19 -23.13
C ALA A 172 12.45 -9.49 -22.26
N LEU A 173 11.26 -9.47 -22.86
CA LEU A 173 10.01 -9.85 -22.21
C LEU A 173 10.06 -11.28 -21.67
N ALA A 174 10.42 -12.26 -22.51
CA ALA A 174 10.54 -13.66 -22.09
C ALA A 174 11.52 -13.82 -20.93
N SER A 175 12.68 -13.13 -20.97
CA SER A 175 13.66 -13.18 -19.88
C SER A 175 13.11 -12.60 -18.58
N ALA A 176 12.35 -11.50 -18.62
CA ALA A 176 11.75 -10.91 -17.43
C ALA A 176 10.68 -11.84 -16.81
N LEU A 177 9.79 -12.37 -17.65
CA LEU A 177 8.73 -13.28 -17.23
C LEU A 177 9.29 -14.58 -16.64
N GLN A 178 10.33 -15.15 -17.23
CA GLN A 178 10.99 -16.36 -16.72
C GLN A 178 11.60 -16.12 -15.32
N LYS A 179 12.17 -14.94 -15.10
CA LYS A 179 12.72 -14.53 -13.79
C LYS A 179 11.64 -14.14 -12.77
N GLY A 180 10.36 -14.16 -13.16
CA GLY A 180 9.25 -13.71 -12.33
C GLY A 180 9.26 -12.20 -12.04
N VAL A 181 9.97 -11.41 -12.84
CA VAL A 181 10.14 -9.95 -12.65
C VAL A 181 9.20 -9.20 -13.59
N VAL A 182 8.64 -8.10 -13.10
CA VAL A 182 7.80 -7.22 -13.93
C VAL A 182 8.66 -6.56 -15.03
N PRO A 183 8.29 -6.69 -16.31
CA PRO A 183 8.96 -6.00 -17.41
C PRO A 183 9.02 -4.48 -17.21
N VAL A 184 10.16 -3.86 -17.55
CA VAL A 184 10.41 -2.43 -17.32
C VAL A 184 9.36 -1.55 -18.02
N ASP A 185 8.93 -1.93 -19.23
CA ASP A 185 7.97 -1.16 -20.02
C ASP A 185 6.55 -1.15 -19.41
N TRP A 186 6.28 -2.06 -18.47
CA TRP A 186 5.01 -2.15 -17.74
C TRP A 186 5.01 -1.27 -16.46
N LEU A 187 6.19 -0.88 -15.97
CA LEU A 187 6.36 -0.09 -14.73
C LEU A 187 6.11 1.40 -14.96
N ARG A 188 4.86 1.76 -15.26
CA ARG A 188 4.44 3.16 -15.56
C ARG A 188 3.81 3.91 -14.37
N TYR A 189 3.84 3.30 -13.20
CA TYR A 189 3.38 3.85 -11.93
C TYR A 189 4.26 3.33 -10.81
N THR A 190 4.15 3.90 -9.60
CA THR A 190 4.94 3.47 -8.45
C THR A 190 4.60 2.02 -8.10
N VAL A 191 5.61 1.16 -8.03
CA VAL A 191 5.47 -0.28 -7.73
C VAL A 191 6.59 -0.68 -6.76
N PRO A 192 6.35 -1.54 -5.75
CA PRO A 192 7.40 -2.05 -4.87
C PRO A 192 8.50 -2.79 -5.65
N LYS A 193 9.76 -2.67 -5.21
CA LYS A 193 10.90 -3.25 -5.94
C LYS A 193 10.91 -4.78 -5.98
N ASP A 194 10.32 -5.41 -4.97
CA ASP A 194 10.37 -6.85 -4.76
C ASP A 194 9.09 -7.57 -5.22
N VAL A 195 8.21 -6.89 -5.97
CA VAL A 195 6.97 -7.49 -6.47
C VAL A 195 7.26 -8.53 -7.56
N THR A 196 6.55 -9.65 -7.49
CA THR A 196 6.57 -10.64 -8.58
C THR A 196 5.66 -10.21 -9.72
N VAL A 197 5.96 -10.66 -10.94
CA VAL A 197 5.07 -10.41 -12.09
C VAL A 197 3.67 -11.00 -11.89
N MET A 198 3.55 -12.12 -11.15
CA MET A 198 2.26 -12.73 -10.84
C MET A 198 1.42 -11.81 -9.96
N ASP A 199 1.97 -11.35 -8.83
CA ASP A 199 1.26 -10.45 -7.90
C ASP A 199 0.91 -9.13 -8.59
N TRP A 200 1.84 -8.61 -9.39
CA TRP A 200 1.63 -7.38 -10.14
C TRP A 200 0.50 -7.50 -11.17
N VAL A 201 0.41 -8.61 -11.93
CA VAL A 201 -0.68 -8.80 -12.91
C VAL A 201 -2.04 -8.93 -12.21
N LEU A 202 -2.09 -9.59 -11.06
CA LEU A 202 -3.31 -9.68 -10.24
C LEU A 202 -3.74 -8.28 -9.76
N ASP A 203 -2.84 -7.52 -9.16
CA ASP A 203 -3.09 -6.13 -8.71
C ASP A 203 -3.50 -5.24 -9.89
N PHE A 204 -2.78 -5.29 -11.00
CA PHE A 204 -3.08 -4.52 -12.20
C PHE A 204 -4.46 -4.86 -12.78
N SER A 205 -4.87 -6.13 -12.76
CA SER A 205 -6.22 -6.53 -13.18
C SER A 205 -7.30 -5.85 -12.33
N GLU A 206 -7.13 -5.80 -11.00
CA GLU A 206 -8.06 -5.09 -10.11
C GLU A 206 -8.06 -3.58 -10.34
N ARG A 207 -6.89 -2.97 -10.61
CA ARG A 207 -6.82 -1.54 -11.01
C ARG A 207 -7.62 -1.28 -12.27
N VAL A 208 -7.48 -2.12 -13.29
CA VAL A 208 -8.20 -1.97 -14.56
C VAL A 208 -9.71 -2.14 -14.36
N LYS A 209 -10.15 -3.10 -13.53
CA LYS A 209 -11.57 -3.27 -13.17
C LYS A 209 -12.13 -2.03 -12.48
N GLN A 210 -11.38 -1.43 -11.54
CA GLN A 210 -11.76 -0.17 -10.92
C GLN A 210 -11.89 0.95 -11.96
N LEU A 211 -10.92 1.12 -12.86
CA LEU A 211 -10.96 2.15 -13.90
C LEU A 211 -12.16 1.94 -14.85
N ALA A 212 -12.47 0.70 -15.20
CA ALA A 212 -13.64 0.38 -16.01
C ALA A 212 -14.95 0.72 -15.31
N ARG A 213 -15.08 0.41 -14.01
CA ARG A 213 -16.24 0.80 -13.18
C ARG A 213 -16.40 2.32 -13.14
N ILE A 214 -15.33 3.04 -12.80
CA ILE A 214 -15.34 4.50 -12.69
C ILE A 214 -15.61 5.17 -14.04
N GLY A 215 -15.04 4.64 -15.13
CA GLY A 215 -15.26 5.15 -16.49
C GLY A 215 -16.69 4.98 -16.99
N ALA A 216 -17.46 4.07 -16.38
CA ALA A 216 -18.88 3.85 -16.65
C ALA A 216 -19.81 4.53 -15.62
N SER A 217 -19.26 5.22 -14.62
CA SER A 217 -20.07 5.84 -13.57
C SER A 217 -20.72 7.14 -14.02
N ASP A 218 -22.00 7.30 -13.67
CA ASP A 218 -22.75 8.55 -13.89
C ASP A 218 -22.44 9.62 -12.83
N ASN A 219 -21.90 9.21 -11.66
CA ASN A 219 -21.60 10.13 -10.56
C ASN A 219 -20.35 9.70 -9.79
N LEU A 220 -19.21 10.26 -10.22
CA LEU A 220 -17.89 10.00 -9.63
C LEU A 220 -17.79 10.28 -8.14
N LYS A 221 -18.62 11.18 -7.60
CA LYS A 221 -18.60 11.55 -6.18
C LYS A 221 -19.16 10.46 -5.27
N ARG A 222 -19.97 9.54 -5.83
CA ARG A 222 -20.58 8.42 -5.10
C ARG A 222 -19.81 7.11 -5.24
N GLU A 223 -18.77 7.10 -6.09
CA GLU A 223 -17.95 5.92 -6.26
C GLU A 223 -17.08 5.69 -5.02
N GLU A 224 -17.10 4.46 -4.52
CA GLU A 224 -16.13 3.99 -3.53
C GLU A 224 -14.80 3.72 -4.24
N VAL A 225 -13.71 4.37 -3.83
CA VAL A 225 -12.42 4.32 -4.54
C VAL A 225 -11.39 3.53 -3.75
N TRP A 226 -10.83 2.48 -4.34
CA TRP A 226 -9.61 1.87 -3.83
C TRP A 226 -8.43 2.79 -4.16
N LEU A 227 -8.04 3.60 -3.18
CA LEU A 227 -6.97 4.61 -3.33
C LEU A 227 -5.64 3.98 -3.77
N GLY A 228 -5.29 2.83 -3.18
CA GLY A 228 -4.09 2.07 -3.54
C GLY A 228 -4.11 1.48 -4.95
N GLY A 229 -5.28 1.43 -5.58
CA GLY A 229 -5.49 1.02 -6.97
C GLY A 229 -5.34 2.15 -7.99
N THR A 230 -5.28 3.40 -7.55
CA THR A 230 -4.96 4.53 -8.44
C THR A 230 -3.46 4.53 -8.77
N PHE A 231 -3.09 4.99 -9.96
CA PHE A 231 -1.70 5.19 -10.37
C PHE A 231 -1.08 6.42 -9.68
N SER A 232 -1.91 7.42 -9.35
CA SER A 232 -1.48 8.68 -8.72
C SER A 232 -2.31 9.02 -7.46
N PRO A 233 -2.13 8.33 -6.33
CA PRO A 233 -2.97 8.50 -5.13
C PRO A 233 -2.91 9.90 -4.50
N GLU A 234 -1.75 10.55 -4.49
CA GLU A 234 -1.59 11.94 -4.01
C GLU A 234 -2.39 12.93 -4.85
N ALA A 235 -2.45 12.69 -6.17
CA ALA A 235 -3.22 13.51 -7.08
C ALA A 235 -4.73 13.29 -6.89
N TYR A 236 -5.19 12.11 -6.47
CA TYR A 236 -6.57 11.89 -6.07
C TYR A 236 -6.93 12.76 -4.85
N VAL A 237 -6.10 12.72 -3.79
CA VAL A 237 -6.30 13.55 -2.58
C VAL A 237 -6.33 15.04 -2.95
N THR A 238 -5.47 15.48 -3.87
CA THR A 238 -5.46 16.86 -4.34
C THR A 238 -6.71 17.21 -5.15
N ALA A 239 -7.18 16.31 -6.02
CA ALA A 239 -8.37 16.50 -6.83
C ALA A 239 -9.63 16.62 -5.97
N THR A 240 -9.77 15.78 -4.94
CA THR A 240 -10.91 15.87 -4.01
C THR A 240 -10.88 17.16 -3.20
N ARG A 241 -9.70 17.63 -2.77
CA ARG A 241 -9.54 18.95 -2.13
C ARG A 241 -10.03 20.09 -3.02
N GLN A 242 -9.59 20.09 -4.29
CA GLN A 242 -9.98 21.10 -5.27
C GLN A 242 -11.48 21.06 -5.56
N GLN A 243 -12.04 19.85 -5.68
CA GLN A 243 -13.47 19.67 -5.91
C GLN A 243 -14.30 20.25 -4.75
N VAL A 244 -13.93 19.98 -3.49
CA VAL A 244 -14.64 20.52 -2.32
C VAL A 244 -14.46 22.04 -2.22
N ALA A 245 -13.27 22.55 -2.51
CA ALA A 245 -13.01 24.00 -2.55
C ALA A 245 -13.89 24.71 -3.58
N GLN A 246 -14.01 24.14 -4.79
CA GLN A 246 -14.86 24.69 -5.85
C GLN A 246 -16.35 24.60 -5.52
N ALA A 247 -16.80 23.47 -4.96
CA ALA A 247 -18.20 23.26 -4.60
C ALA A 247 -18.68 24.24 -3.52
N ASN A 248 -17.83 24.52 -2.53
CA ASN A 248 -18.17 25.40 -1.41
C ASN A 248 -17.64 26.83 -1.55
N THR A 249 -16.94 27.14 -2.65
CA THR A 249 -16.28 28.45 -2.86
C THR A 249 -15.30 28.82 -1.74
N TRP A 250 -14.59 27.82 -1.21
CA TRP A 250 -13.61 27.98 -0.12
C TRP A 250 -12.19 28.12 -0.65
N SER A 251 -11.32 28.81 0.11
CA SER A 251 -9.89 28.81 -0.17
C SER A 251 -9.30 27.42 0.08
N LEU A 252 -8.40 26.96 -0.79
CA LEU A 252 -7.69 25.70 -0.60
C LEU A 252 -6.95 25.66 0.74
N GLU A 253 -6.35 26.77 1.15
CA GLU A 253 -5.54 26.87 2.37
C GLU A 253 -6.34 26.65 3.65
N GLN A 254 -7.63 26.95 3.62
CA GLN A 254 -8.53 26.74 4.74
C GLN A 254 -8.96 25.28 4.88
N LEU A 255 -8.72 24.44 3.87
CA LEU A 255 -9.19 23.05 3.89
C LEU A 255 -8.16 22.10 4.50
N HIS A 256 -8.62 21.39 5.51
CA HIS A 256 -7.89 20.32 6.17
C HIS A 256 -8.57 18.97 5.96
N LEU A 257 -7.76 17.93 5.82
CA LEU A 257 -8.21 16.56 5.60
C LEU A 257 -8.58 15.90 6.93
N HIS A 258 -9.80 15.40 7.02
CA HIS A 258 -10.32 14.60 8.12
C HIS A 258 -10.56 13.18 7.63
N VAL A 259 -10.38 12.21 8.53
CA VAL A 259 -10.57 10.78 8.24
C VAL A 259 -11.55 10.17 9.24
N THR A 260 -12.41 9.29 8.74
CA THR A 260 -13.28 8.42 9.53
C THR A 260 -13.09 6.98 9.05
N ILE A 261 -13.00 6.02 9.97
CA ILE A 261 -12.98 4.59 9.69
C ILE A 261 -14.33 4.00 10.10
N GLY A 262 -15.00 3.36 9.14
CA GLY A 262 -16.40 2.94 9.21
C GLY A 262 -17.27 3.78 8.28
N ARG A 263 -18.48 3.29 7.99
CA ARG A 263 -19.48 4.08 7.25
C ARG A 263 -20.18 5.02 8.19
N THR A 264 -20.15 6.32 7.88
CA THR A 264 -20.94 7.28 8.62
C THR A 264 -22.27 7.45 7.88
N ASP A 265 -23.32 6.78 8.34
CA ASP A 265 -24.68 7.01 7.82
C ASP A 265 -25.18 8.38 8.30
N ARG A 266 -24.64 9.47 7.75
CA ARG A 266 -25.11 10.82 8.03
C ARG A 266 -26.25 11.17 7.08
N LEU A 267 -27.45 11.13 7.62
CA LEU A 267 -28.69 11.61 7.02
C LEU A 267 -28.71 13.15 7.11
N ASP A 268 -28.53 13.84 5.98
CA ASP A 268 -28.87 15.27 5.87
C ASP A 268 -30.36 15.43 5.55
N VAL A 269 -30.91 16.60 5.81
CA VAL A 269 -32.26 16.98 5.36
C VAL A 269 -32.08 18.05 4.29
N ASP A 270 -32.50 17.78 3.06
CA ASP A 270 -32.51 18.76 1.97
C ASP A 270 -33.42 19.95 2.33
N SER A 271 -33.22 21.09 1.68
CA SER A 271 -34.04 22.31 1.76
C SER A 271 -35.53 22.08 1.49
N GLY A 272 -35.90 20.93 0.89
CA GLY A 272 -37.26 20.44 0.71
C GLY A 272 -37.78 19.47 1.77
N GLY A 273 -37.09 19.27 2.90
CA GLY A 273 -37.52 18.41 4.01
C GLY A 273 -37.38 16.90 3.77
N LYS A 274 -36.72 16.47 2.68
CA LYS A 274 -36.40 15.06 2.42
C LYS A 274 -35.08 14.70 3.08
N THR A 275 -35.05 13.58 3.80
CA THR A 275 -33.82 12.98 4.27
C THR A 275 -32.99 12.51 3.07
N VAL A 276 -31.85 13.16 2.83
CA VAL A 276 -30.86 12.82 1.80
C VAL A 276 -29.57 12.47 2.52
N VAL A 277 -28.97 11.32 2.26
CA VAL A 277 -27.65 11.01 2.84
C VAL A 277 -26.66 12.10 2.42
N SER A 278 -26.00 12.73 3.39
CA SER A 278 -25.06 13.87 3.28
C SER A 278 -23.75 13.56 2.54
N THR A 279 -23.67 12.43 1.82
CA THR A 279 -22.47 11.86 1.20
C THR A 279 -21.85 12.72 0.08
N LEU A 280 -22.35 13.93 -0.16
CA LEU A 280 -21.92 14.75 -1.30
C LEU A 280 -20.47 15.27 -1.19
N HIS A 281 -19.88 15.25 0.01
CA HIS A 281 -18.53 15.78 0.27
C HIS A 281 -17.56 14.76 0.91
N GLU A 282 -18.01 13.52 1.10
CA GLU A 282 -17.22 12.46 1.73
C GLU A 282 -16.79 11.47 0.64
N CYS A 283 -15.48 11.26 0.51
CA CYS A 283 -14.93 10.29 -0.44
C CYS A 283 -14.75 8.96 0.27
N ALA A 284 -15.60 7.98 -0.07
CA ALA A 284 -15.50 6.62 0.45
C ALA A 284 -14.33 5.89 -0.21
N LEU A 285 -13.45 5.33 0.63
CA LEU A 285 -12.27 4.59 0.22
C LEU A 285 -12.33 3.15 0.73
N ALA A 286 -11.92 2.22 -0.12
CA ALA A 286 -11.86 0.79 0.20
C ALA A 286 -10.42 0.26 0.15
N GLY A 287 -10.22 -0.94 0.70
CA GLY A 287 -8.98 -1.71 0.57
C GLY A 287 -7.79 -1.18 1.38
N MET A 288 -8.05 -0.35 2.40
CA MET A 288 -7.03 0.17 3.30
C MET A 288 -6.81 -0.77 4.49
N GLU A 289 -5.58 -0.87 4.96
CA GLU A 289 -5.23 -1.63 6.15
C GLU A 289 -4.51 -0.74 7.18
N LEU A 290 -4.76 -0.99 8.46
CA LEU A 290 -3.98 -0.46 9.58
C LEU A 290 -2.85 -1.41 9.95
N ARG A 291 -1.70 -0.86 10.35
CA ARG A 291 -0.53 -1.61 10.85
C ARG A 291 -0.25 -1.21 12.28
N GLY A 292 -0.27 -2.18 13.20
CA GLY A 292 0.02 -1.98 14.63
C GLY A 292 -1.10 -1.29 15.43
N ALA A 293 -2.27 -1.13 14.84
CA ALA A 293 -3.46 -0.57 15.48
C ALA A 293 -4.72 -1.14 14.82
N GLU A 294 -5.85 -0.99 15.50
CA GLU A 294 -7.17 -1.31 14.99
C GLU A 294 -8.14 -0.15 15.26
N SER A 295 -9.18 -0.05 14.43
CA SER A 295 -10.19 0.99 14.57
C SER A 295 -11.08 0.72 15.77
N SER A 296 -11.31 1.76 16.58
CA SER A 296 -12.37 1.76 17.61
C SER A 296 -13.67 2.43 17.10
N GLY A 297 -13.74 2.73 15.80
CA GLY A 297 -14.81 3.48 15.16
C GLY A 297 -14.51 4.98 15.06
N GLY A 298 -15.09 5.63 14.04
CA GLY A 298 -14.87 7.06 13.84
C GLY A 298 -13.43 7.35 13.45
N ASN A 299 -12.81 8.36 14.08
CA ASN A 299 -11.39 8.67 13.92
C ASN A 299 -10.52 8.10 15.06
N ALA A 300 -11.05 7.19 15.89
CA ALA A 300 -10.35 6.67 17.06
C ALA A 300 -9.64 5.33 16.78
N LEU A 301 -8.39 5.20 17.25
CA LEU A 301 -7.61 3.97 17.12
C LEU A 301 -7.17 3.45 18.48
N ARG A 302 -7.04 2.12 18.59
CA ARG A 302 -6.39 1.45 19.71
C ARG A 302 -5.23 0.60 19.21
N LEU A 303 -4.19 0.45 20.02
CA LEU A 303 -3.05 -0.39 19.68
C LEU A 303 -3.51 -1.85 19.56
N SER A 304 -2.99 -2.53 18.56
CA SER A 304 -3.24 -3.96 18.35
C SER A 304 -1.91 -4.68 18.20
N ASP A 305 -1.88 -5.92 18.65
CA ASP A 305 -0.76 -6.82 18.41
C ASP A 305 -0.88 -7.51 17.05
N GLU A 306 -2.02 -7.42 16.37
CA GLU A 306 -2.17 -7.89 15.01
C GLU A 306 -1.22 -7.14 14.07
N VAL A 307 -0.59 -7.89 13.16
CA VAL A 307 0.35 -7.31 12.17
C VAL A 307 -0.38 -6.34 11.25
N LYS A 308 -1.64 -6.67 10.93
CA LYS A 308 -2.51 -5.88 10.07
C LYS A 308 -3.96 -6.03 10.49
N THR A 309 -4.72 -4.95 10.35
CA THR A 309 -6.17 -4.96 10.57
C THR A 309 -6.84 -4.29 9.38
N SER A 310 -7.83 -4.97 8.79
CA SER A 310 -8.59 -4.43 7.66
C SER A 310 -9.47 -3.27 8.10
N CYS A 311 -9.65 -2.28 7.22
CA CYS A 311 -10.65 -1.24 7.37
C CYS A 311 -11.73 -1.44 6.30
N ASP A 312 -12.96 -1.72 6.73
CA ASP A 312 -14.07 -2.00 5.81
C ASP A 312 -14.40 -0.80 4.90
N CYS A 313 -14.37 0.41 5.47
CA CYS A 313 -14.56 1.67 4.76
C CYS A 313 -13.74 2.76 5.45
N VAL A 314 -13.08 3.61 4.67
CA VAL A 314 -12.40 4.81 5.16
C VAL A 314 -12.95 6.02 4.40
N GLU A 315 -13.49 6.99 5.11
CA GLU A 315 -14.06 8.20 4.51
C GLU A 315 -13.11 9.37 4.68
N PHE A 316 -12.79 10.04 3.58
CA PHE A 316 -12.08 11.31 3.58
C PHE A 316 -13.06 12.46 3.47
N SER A 317 -12.91 13.46 4.34
CA SER A 317 -13.68 14.70 4.30
C SER A 317 -12.78 15.92 4.40
N TRP A 318 -13.16 17.01 3.74
CA TRP A 318 -12.44 18.28 3.79
C TRP A 318 -13.25 19.29 4.59
N LYS A 319 -12.66 19.84 5.65
CA LYS A 319 -13.30 20.80 6.55
C LYS A 319 -12.42 22.02 6.78
N GLN A 320 -13.03 23.14 7.16
CA GLN A 320 -12.30 24.36 7.51
C GLN A 320 -11.60 24.29 8.87
N GLU A 321 -12.13 23.46 9.76
CA GLU A 321 -11.52 23.20 11.07
C GLU A 321 -10.29 22.30 10.92
N SER A 322 -9.23 22.62 11.65
CA SER A 322 -8.05 21.78 11.72
C SER A 322 -8.37 20.46 12.45
N PRO A 323 -7.96 19.31 11.92
CA PRO A 323 -8.25 18.03 12.55
C PRO A 323 -7.45 17.88 13.85
N GLU A 324 -8.13 17.45 14.91
CA GLU A 324 -7.51 17.15 16.19
C GLU A 324 -6.90 15.74 16.20
N GLY A 325 -5.91 15.54 17.07
CA GLY A 325 -5.31 14.23 17.32
C GLY A 325 -3.91 14.05 16.73
N VAL A 326 -3.45 12.81 16.74
CA VAL A 326 -2.09 12.42 16.37
C VAL A 326 -2.01 12.19 14.88
N ARG A 327 -1.01 12.79 14.24
CA ARG A 327 -0.74 12.58 12.81
C ARG A 327 -0.04 11.26 12.59
N LEU A 328 -0.72 10.35 11.89
CA LEU A 328 -0.19 9.07 11.46
C LEU A 328 -0.04 9.05 9.93
N PRO A 329 1.01 8.39 9.40
CA PRO A 329 1.26 8.34 7.97
C PRO A 329 0.31 7.37 7.25
N LEU A 330 -0.13 7.75 6.05
CA LEU A 330 -0.72 6.85 5.06
C LEU A 330 0.33 6.56 3.99
N TYR A 331 0.79 5.32 3.91
CA TYR A 331 1.69 4.85 2.86
C TYR A 331 0.91 4.20 1.71
N LEU A 332 1.52 4.21 0.52
CA LEU A 332 0.95 3.51 -0.63
C LEU A 332 1.03 1.98 -0.44
N TYR A 333 2.20 1.48 -0.04
CA TYR A 333 2.49 0.05 0.12
C TYR A 333 3.02 -0.28 1.52
N GLY A 334 3.05 -1.58 1.83
CA GLY A 334 3.54 -2.11 3.11
C GLY A 334 5.03 -1.84 3.38
N ASP A 335 5.83 -1.58 2.33
CA ASP A 335 7.26 -1.24 2.42
C ASP A 335 7.54 0.16 2.99
N ARG A 336 6.48 0.97 3.18
CA ARG A 336 6.52 2.33 3.75
C ARG A 336 7.45 3.29 3.02
N ARG A 337 7.73 3.07 1.73
CA ARG A 337 8.64 3.93 0.95
C ARG A 337 7.96 5.14 0.34
N GLN A 338 6.69 5.00 -0.05
CA GLN A 338 5.90 6.08 -0.63
C GLN A 338 4.85 6.57 0.36
N LEU A 339 5.06 7.77 0.92
CA LEU A 339 4.07 8.46 1.74
C LEU A 339 3.04 9.14 0.83
N VAL A 340 1.75 8.84 1.01
CA VAL A 340 0.65 9.48 0.28
C VAL A 340 0.21 10.77 0.99
N THR A 341 -0.06 10.69 2.29
CA THR A 341 -0.46 11.85 3.10
C THR A 341 -0.32 11.52 4.60
N SER A 342 -0.57 12.50 5.46
CA SER A 342 -0.70 12.32 6.91
C SER A 342 -2.14 12.57 7.35
N LEU A 343 -2.65 11.71 8.22
CA LEU A 343 -4.04 11.73 8.71
C LEU A 343 -4.04 11.87 10.23
N ALA A 344 -4.97 12.64 10.78
CA ALA A 344 -5.08 12.82 12.22
C ALA A 344 -6.08 11.83 12.82
N PHE A 345 -5.68 11.17 13.91
CA PHE A 345 -6.50 10.20 14.63
C PHE A 345 -6.58 10.54 16.12
N ALA A 346 -7.74 10.29 16.72
CA ALA A 346 -7.94 10.37 18.16
C ALA A 346 -7.31 9.12 18.81
N VAL A 347 -6.12 9.29 19.37
CA VAL A 347 -5.37 8.19 20.01
C VAL A 347 -4.81 8.65 21.35
N SER A 348 -4.67 7.70 22.29
CA SER A 348 -4.09 7.96 23.60
C SER A 348 -3.38 6.71 24.15
N PRO A 349 -2.14 6.83 24.66
CA PRO A 349 -1.25 7.98 24.58
C PRO A 349 -0.53 8.07 23.22
N ALA A 350 -0.30 9.28 22.71
CA ALA A 350 0.33 9.53 21.40
C ALA A 350 1.71 8.88 21.24
N THR A 351 2.53 8.91 22.29
CA THR A 351 3.90 8.38 22.29
C THR A 351 3.94 6.89 21.95
N ALA A 352 2.98 6.12 22.45
CA ALA A 352 2.93 4.68 22.20
C ALA A 352 2.64 4.36 20.72
N PHE A 353 1.83 5.18 20.04
CA PHE A 353 1.55 5.02 18.60
C PHE A 353 2.77 5.35 17.73
N TYR A 354 3.56 6.36 18.13
CA TYR A 354 4.82 6.69 17.46
C TYR A 354 5.87 5.60 17.64
N GLU A 355 6.04 5.08 18.86
CA GLU A 355 6.98 3.98 19.14
C GLU A 355 6.57 2.68 18.44
N ARG A 356 5.27 2.39 18.38
CA ARG A 356 4.71 1.24 17.65
C ARG A 356 4.81 1.41 16.12
N GLY A 357 5.10 2.61 15.64
CA GLY A 357 5.21 2.92 14.21
C GLY A 357 3.89 2.65 13.47
N VAL A 358 2.76 3.07 14.06
CA VAL A 358 1.43 2.86 13.49
C VAL A 358 1.30 3.62 12.17
N ALA A 359 0.71 2.97 11.17
CA ALA A 359 0.48 3.56 9.86
C ALA A 359 -0.75 2.96 9.18
N LEU A 360 -1.31 3.69 8.23
CA LEU A 360 -2.25 3.16 7.26
C LEU A 360 -1.51 2.79 5.98
N VAL A 361 -2.02 1.79 5.27
CA VAL A 361 -1.51 1.34 3.97
C VAL A 361 -2.68 1.33 2.98
N ALA A 362 -2.50 2.00 1.84
CA ALA A 362 -3.55 2.14 0.81
C ALA A 362 -3.70 0.89 -0.09
N ASN A 363 -2.60 0.18 -0.33
CA ASN A 363 -2.57 -1.08 -1.08
C ASN A 363 -1.82 -2.14 -0.27
N ALA A 364 -2.57 -3.13 0.20
CA ALA A 364 -2.03 -4.25 0.95
C ALA A 364 -1.76 -5.51 0.11
N ALA A 365 -2.17 -5.51 -1.17
CA ALA A 365 -1.99 -6.63 -2.07
C ALA A 365 -0.54 -6.74 -2.55
N LEU A 366 0.14 -5.61 -2.71
CA LEU A 366 1.57 -5.55 -3.03
C LEU A 366 2.37 -5.17 -1.79
N SER A 367 3.31 -6.03 -1.38
CA SER A 367 4.18 -5.83 -0.21
C SER A 367 5.64 -5.72 -0.57
#